data_AF-A0A2D6L6Y3-F1
#
_entry.id   AF-A0A2D6L6Y3-F1
#
_cell.length_a   1.000
_cell.length_b   1.000
_cell.length_c   1.000
_cell.angle_alpha   90.00
_cell.angle_beta   90.00
_cell.angle_gamma   90.00
#
_symmetry.space_group_name_H-M   'P 1'
#
loop_
_entity.id
_entity.type
_entity.pdbx_description
1 polymer ?
#
loop_
_entity_poly.entity_id
_entity_poly.type
_entity_poly.pdbx_seq_one_letter_code
_entity_poly.pdbx_strand_id
1 'polypeptide(L)'
;MRNIDKPEQTSAKEEAGGGIDAALASVKAQAKELSSLSELDEQEQARLFNEHTDHNFRVALEKAVEMYPNAKEKILQSLEVPQKGAYHNEGALMESHLKLIIQTLHNIVDGKFPEGLDDEAKAMIQEVVVVDGKYGKEPNPELIQYTFLHDIDKLGKLSFRIEDSDEFIGISQEERQEIREKGTPIKYPHPETGDLVEVKSMSYLGHGESGAEMMEQWGVPDHIRIAVENHEAAFAFAAMDKDGSVKDIVSAAKYEVIFVDPGYTDEQQKLNMVASFMDSAASLSPEGKAQIRGFQNMVKARNNFLLIKGYLDEGAKIRENDLGKLKKANKILEAKDIESKIIKNKSYDMGALTVKLDELIAAGNLDEEDKKFVVDLLESGGDQQMLGRTLRAKLRFVKPVLAQTEQK
;
A
#
# COMPACT_ATOMS: atom_id res chain seq x y z
N MET A 1 65.09 -38.14 -2.96
CA MET A 1 65.30 -36.88 -2.22
C MET A 1 65.43 -35.76 -3.23
N ARG A 2 64.38 -34.97 -3.44
CA ARG A 2 64.36 -33.82 -4.36
C ARG A 2 64.01 -32.59 -3.52
N ASN A 3 64.88 -31.58 -3.61
CA ASN A 3 64.71 -30.27 -2.99
C ASN A 3 63.47 -29.58 -3.56
N ILE A 4 62.63 -29.06 -2.66
CA ILE A 4 61.52 -28.17 -2.99
C ILE A 4 61.99 -26.77 -2.60
N ASP A 5 62.28 -25.94 -3.60
CA ASP A 5 62.54 -24.52 -3.41
C ASP A 5 61.24 -23.80 -3.07
N LYS A 6 61.28 -22.98 -2.02
CA LYS A 6 60.18 -22.09 -1.61
C LYS A 6 60.17 -20.84 -2.52
N PRO A 7 59.00 -20.37 -2.98
CA PRO A 7 58.92 -19.08 -3.64
C PRO A 7 58.92 -17.92 -2.61
N GLU A 8 59.66 -16.87 -2.96
CA GLU A 8 59.73 -15.58 -2.25
C GLU A 8 58.35 -14.90 -2.21
N GLN A 9 57.98 -14.43 -1.02
CA GLN A 9 56.85 -13.52 -0.82
C GLN A 9 57.33 -12.09 -1.06
N THR A 10 56.89 -11.46 -2.15
CA THR A 10 56.96 -10.01 -2.34
C THR A 10 55.75 -9.36 -1.68
N SER A 11 56.00 -8.50 -0.69
CA SER A 11 54.99 -7.67 -0.03
C SER A 11 54.57 -6.51 -0.93
N ALA A 12 53.35 -6.56 -1.46
CA ALA A 12 52.66 -5.38 -1.99
C ALA A 12 51.83 -4.76 -0.86
N LYS A 13 52.38 -3.74 -0.22
CA LYS A 13 51.65 -2.80 0.63
C LYS A 13 51.91 -1.41 0.08
N GLU A 14 50.87 -0.59 0.14
CA GLU A 14 50.81 0.84 -0.24
C GLU A 14 50.45 1.11 -1.70
N GLU A 15 49.14 1.12 -2.00
CA GLU A 15 48.54 2.03 -3.01
C GLU A 15 46.99 2.09 -2.91
N ALA A 16 46.43 2.06 -1.69
CA ALA A 16 44.96 2.13 -1.48
C ALA A 16 44.53 3.31 -0.56
N GLY A 17 45.36 4.35 -0.44
CA GLY A 17 45.08 5.52 0.41
C GLY A 17 44.44 6.71 -0.32
N GLY A 18 44.60 6.83 -1.64
CA GLY A 18 44.20 8.06 -2.37
C GLY A 18 42.72 8.19 -2.69
N GLY A 19 41.96 7.10 -2.72
CA GLY A 19 40.55 7.11 -3.14
C GLY A 19 39.56 7.56 -2.05
N ILE A 20 39.86 7.25 -0.78
CA ILE A 20 38.99 7.59 0.34
C ILE A 20 39.10 9.08 0.66
N ASP A 21 40.30 9.64 0.66
CA ASP A 21 40.52 11.07 0.93
C ASP A 21 39.94 11.97 -0.17
N ALA A 22 39.99 11.53 -1.44
CA ALA A 22 39.37 12.24 -2.56
C ALA A 22 37.83 12.22 -2.47
N ALA A 23 37.23 11.08 -2.10
CA ALA A 23 35.78 10.98 -1.88
C ALA A 23 35.34 11.82 -0.68
N LEU A 24 36.09 11.79 0.43
CA LEU A 24 35.80 12.60 1.62
C LEU A 24 35.93 14.10 1.34
N ALA A 25 36.89 14.50 0.51
CA ALA A 25 37.05 15.88 0.07
C ALA A 25 35.87 16.34 -0.81
N SER A 26 35.36 15.47 -1.70
CA SER A 26 34.17 15.75 -2.53
C SER A 26 32.91 15.91 -1.69
N VAL A 27 32.70 15.03 -0.69
CA VAL A 27 31.55 15.12 0.23
C VAL A 27 31.65 16.39 1.10
N LYS A 28 32.85 16.73 1.60
CA LYS A 28 33.07 17.98 2.34
C LYS A 28 32.88 19.22 1.46
N ALA A 29 33.22 19.16 0.18
CA ALA A 29 32.98 20.24 -0.78
C ALA A 29 31.48 20.42 -1.02
N GLN A 30 30.73 19.33 -1.27
CA GLN A 30 29.27 19.36 -1.41
C GLN A 30 28.58 19.87 -0.13
N ALA A 31 29.02 19.44 1.05
CA ALA A 31 28.48 19.92 2.33
C ALA A 31 28.75 21.43 2.56
N LYS A 32 29.92 21.93 2.11
CA LYS A 32 30.27 23.36 2.18
C LYS A 32 29.45 24.18 1.20
N GLU A 33 29.25 23.68 -0.02
CA GLU A 33 28.44 24.30 -1.06
C GLU A 33 26.95 24.36 -0.64
N LEU A 34 26.44 23.29 -0.04
CA LEU A 34 25.10 23.25 0.57
C LEU A 34 24.95 24.25 1.74
N SER A 35 26.01 24.48 2.53
CA SER A 35 25.99 25.46 3.62
C SER A 35 26.01 26.93 3.15
N SER A 36 26.52 27.20 1.94
CA SER A 36 26.51 28.55 1.32
C SER A 36 25.23 28.87 0.55
N LEU A 37 24.35 27.88 0.31
CA LEU A 37 23.08 28.09 -0.38
C LEU A 37 22.15 29.04 0.38
N SER A 38 22.27 29.17 1.70
CA SER A 38 21.46 30.11 2.50
C SER A 38 21.75 31.60 2.22
N GLU A 39 22.83 31.90 1.48
CA GLU A 39 23.21 33.25 1.07
C GLU A 39 22.88 33.54 -0.41
N LEU A 40 22.45 32.53 -1.17
CA LEU A 40 22.01 32.68 -2.56
C LEU A 40 20.59 33.23 -2.61
N ASP A 41 20.29 34.02 -3.63
CA ASP A 41 18.91 34.44 -3.87
C ASP A 41 18.03 33.24 -4.26
N GLU A 42 16.72 33.42 -4.11
CA GLU A 42 15.72 32.37 -4.33
C GLU A 42 15.79 31.79 -5.76
N GLN A 43 16.22 32.58 -6.75
CA GLN A 43 16.31 32.12 -8.14
C GLN A 43 17.48 31.16 -8.32
N GLU A 44 18.63 31.44 -7.73
CA GLU A 44 19.80 30.58 -7.81
C GLU A 44 19.62 29.29 -6.99
N GLN A 45 18.96 29.37 -5.83
CA GLN A 45 18.57 28.17 -5.07
C GLN A 45 17.62 27.27 -5.89
N ALA A 46 16.62 27.85 -6.55
CA ALA A 46 15.71 27.12 -7.42
C ALA A 46 16.42 26.49 -8.63
N ARG A 47 17.38 27.20 -9.25
CA ARG A 47 18.18 26.68 -10.36
C ARG A 47 18.98 25.44 -9.94
N LEU A 48 19.74 25.55 -8.85
CA LEU A 48 20.57 24.45 -8.35
C LEU A 48 19.73 23.25 -7.92
N PHE A 49 18.57 23.50 -7.31
CA PHE A 49 17.62 22.46 -6.95
C PHE A 49 17.08 21.69 -8.17
N ASN A 50 16.73 22.41 -9.23
CA ASN A 50 16.27 21.80 -10.48
C ASN A 50 17.39 20.98 -11.15
N GLU A 51 18.61 21.53 -11.22
CA GLU A 51 19.78 20.82 -11.77
C GLU A 51 20.10 19.54 -11.01
N HIS A 52 20.00 19.58 -9.67
CA HIS A 52 20.21 18.41 -8.83
C HIS A 52 19.12 17.34 -9.06
N THR A 53 17.86 17.76 -9.14
CA THR A 53 16.72 16.87 -9.39
C THR A 53 16.84 16.19 -10.76
N ASP A 54 17.17 16.96 -11.81
CA ASP A 54 17.38 16.43 -13.16
C ASP A 54 18.57 15.47 -13.21
N HIS A 55 19.66 15.77 -12.51
CA HIS A 55 20.81 14.88 -12.42
C HIS A 55 20.42 13.53 -11.80
N ASN A 56 19.77 13.55 -10.63
CA ASN A 56 19.35 12.33 -9.92
C ASN A 56 18.39 11.49 -10.78
N PHE A 57 17.43 12.15 -11.44
CA PHE A 57 16.50 11.49 -12.34
C PHE A 57 17.22 10.77 -13.50
N ARG A 58 18.13 11.45 -14.20
CA ARG A 58 18.87 10.85 -15.31
C ARG A 58 19.72 9.66 -14.87
N VAL A 59 20.44 9.79 -13.74
CA VAL A 59 21.25 8.69 -13.20
C VAL A 59 20.37 7.50 -12.84
N ALA A 60 19.18 7.73 -12.26
CA ALA A 60 18.23 6.68 -11.94
C ALA A 60 17.66 6.01 -13.20
N LEU A 61 17.31 6.79 -14.22
CA LEU A 61 16.82 6.30 -15.51
C LEU A 61 17.87 5.46 -16.25
N GLU A 62 19.11 5.94 -16.32
CA GLU A 62 20.22 5.21 -16.94
C GLU A 62 20.42 3.85 -16.28
N LYS A 63 20.41 3.80 -14.94
CA LYS A 63 20.50 2.55 -14.18
C LYS A 63 19.33 1.60 -14.45
N ALA A 64 18.09 2.12 -14.51
CA ALA A 64 16.91 1.31 -14.79
C ALA A 64 16.98 0.69 -16.20
N VAL A 65 17.41 1.47 -17.19
CA VAL A 65 17.59 1.01 -18.58
C VAL A 65 18.74 -0.01 -18.70
N GLU A 66 19.82 0.17 -17.95
CA GLU A 66 20.94 -0.78 -17.89
C GLU A 66 20.50 -2.11 -17.24
N MET A 67 19.70 -2.03 -16.17
CA MET A 67 19.19 -3.20 -15.45
C MET A 67 18.19 -4.01 -16.28
N TYR A 68 17.35 -3.33 -17.07
CA TYR A 68 16.31 -3.95 -17.89
C TYR A 68 16.47 -3.61 -19.38
N PRO A 69 17.51 -4.13 -20.06
CA PRO A 69 17.79 -3.78 -21.45
C PRO A 69 16.65 -4.16 -22.41
N ASN A 70 15.92 -5.23 -22.10
CA ASN A 70 14.75 -5.67 -22.88
C ASN A 70 13.52 -4.78 -22.69
N ALA A 71 13.48 -3.98 -21.62
CA ALA A 71 12.41 -3.03 -21.34
C ALA A 71 12.77 -1.60 -21.80
N LYS A 72 14.01 -1.37 -22.26
CA LYS A 72 14.55 -0.02 -22.58
C LYS A 72 13.60 0.82 -23.42
N GLU A 73 13.10 0.28 -24.52
CA GLU A 73 12.22 1.02 -25.42
C GLU A 73 10.91 1.42 -24.72
N LYS A 74 10.32 0.49 -23.96
CA LYS A 74 9.09 0.74 -23.20
C LYS A 74 9.31 1.77 -22.10
N ILE A 75 10.43 1.72 -21.39
CA ILE A 75 10.78 2.69 -20.34
C ILE A 75 10.92 4.09 -20.95
N LEU A 76 11.59 4.21 -22.11
CA LEU A 76 11.74 5.51 -22.76
C LEU A 76 10.42 6.04 -23.33
N GLN A 77 9.58 5.17 -23.89
CA GLN A 77 8.25 5.54 -24.39
C GLN A 77 7.29 5.95 -23.26
N SER A 78 7.41 5.36 -22.06
CA SER A 78 6.51 5.71 -20.95
C SER A 78 6.70 7.14 -20.47
N LEU A 79 7.91 7.71 -20.59
CA LEU A 79 8.22 9.11 -20.25
C LEU A 79 7.36 10.11 -21.02
N GLU A 80 6.94 9.73 -22.22
CA GLU A 80 6.23 10.58 -23.17
C GLU A 80 4.71 10.47 -23.02
N VAL A 81 4.21 9.67 -22.07
CA VAL A 81 2.78 9.50 -21.81
C VAL A 81 2.20 10.80 -21.25
N PRO A 82 1.19 11.41 -21.91
CA PRO A 82 0.53 12.60 -21.39
C PRO A 82 -0.13 12.33 -20.03
N GLN A 83 0.15 13.18 -19.05
CA GLN A 83 -0.56 13.18 -17.77
C GLN A 83 -1.71 14.19 -17.84
N LYS A 84 -2.95 13.71 -17.77
CA LYS A 84 -4.14 14.56 -17.75
C LYS A 84 -5.16 13.96 -16.81
N GLY A 85 -5.51 14.72 -15.78
CA GLY A 85 -6.51 14.36 -14.78
C GLY A 85 -6.59 15.46 -13.72
N ALA A 86 -7.60 15.38 -12.85
CA ALA A 86 -7.78 16.36 -11.77
C ALA A 86 -6.59 16.39 -10.78
N TYR A 87 -5.79 15.32 -10.77
CA TYR A 87 -4.69 15.08 -9.83
C TYR A 87 -3.33 14.95 -10.53
N HIS A 88 -3.19 15.48 -11.74
CA HIS A 88 -1.95 15.49 -12.51
C HIS A 88 -1.50 16.92 -12.80
N ASN A 89 -1.04 17.63 -11.77
CA ASN A 89 -0.60 19.03 -11.85
C ASN A 89 0.93 19.18 -11.73
N GLU A 90 1.67 18.06 -11.74
CA GLU A 90 3.13 17.97 -11.71
C GLU A 90 3.78 18.30 -13.06
N GLY A 91 3.04 18.19 -14.17
CA GLY A 91 3.53 18.49 -15.52
C GLY A 91 2.69 17.78 -16.59
N ALA A 92 2.96 18.09 -17.85
CA ALA A 92 2.17 17.58 -18.97
C ALA A 92 2.49 16.12 -19.35
N LEU A 93 3.65 15.60 -18.93
CA LEU A 93 4.18 14.30 -19.34
C LEU A 93 4.58 13.47 -18.12
N MET A 94 4.62 12.16 -18.30
CA MET A 94 5.02 11.18 -17.28
C MET A 94 6.41 11.48 -16.72
N GLU A 95 7.34 12.01 -17.52
CA GLU A 95 8.65 12.43 -17.05
C GLU A 95 8.58 13.34 -15.81
N SER A 96 7.65 14.31 -15.78
CA SER A 96 7.47 15.21 -14.63
C SER A 96 7.02 14.46 -13.38
N HIS A 97 6.11 13.50 -13.55
CA HIS A 97 5.62 12.64 -12.47
C HIS A 97 6.74 11.76 -11.90
N LEU A 98 7.51 11.09 -12.76
CA LEU A 98 8.64 10.26 -12.34
C LEU A 98 9.75 11.07 -11.67
N LYS A 99 10.05 12.29 -12.16
CA LYS A 99 10.98 13.21 -11.51
C LYS A 99 10.54 13.53 -10.09
N LEU A 100 9.25 13.79 -9.89
CA LEU A 100 8.70 14.09 -8.56
C LEU A 100 8.75 12.88 -7.63
N ILE A 101 8.57 11.65 -8.13
CA ILE A 101 8.80 10.44 -7.33
C ILE A 101 10.25 10.35 -6.88
N ILE A 102 11.22 10.46 -7.82
CA ILE A 102 12.65 10.40 -7.49
C ILE A 102 13.02 11.47 -6.47
N GLN A 103 12.54 12.69 -6.68
CA GLN A 103 12.75 13.79 -5.75
C GLN A 103 12.16 13.49 -4.36
N THR A 104 10.97 12.91 -4.30
CA THR A 104 10.31 12.52 -3.04
C THR A 104 11.10 11.47 -2.29
N LEU A 105 11.63 10.46 -2.98
CA LEU A 105 12.53 9.45 -2.40
C LEU A 105 13.76 10.09 -1.75
N HIS A 106 14.42 11.02 -2.45
CA HIS A 106 15.57 11.75 -1.91
C HIS A 106 15.19 12.67 -0.73
N ASN A 107 14.06 13.37 -0.81
CA ASN A 107 13.56 14.18 0.29
C ASN A 107 13.36 13.35 1.56
N ILE A 108 12.82 12.14 1.45
CA ILE A 108 12.61 11.24 2.59
C ILE A 108 13.94 10.77 3.19
N VAL A 109 14.95 10.49 2.36
CA VAL A 109 16.32 10.21 2.84
C VAL A 109 16.86 11.37 3.68
N ASP A 110 16.55 12.61 3.29
CA ASP A 110 16.89 13.84 4.02
C ASP A 110 15.96 14.13 5.22
N GLY A 111 15.01 13.24 5.53
CA GLY A 111 14.04 13.41 6.62
C GLY A 111 12.91 14.41 6.32
N LYS A 112 12.72 14.79 5.05
CA LYS A 112 11.65 15.68 4.59
C LYS A 112 10.48 14.85 4.05
N PHE A 113 9.30 15.06 4.63
CA PHE A 113 8.08 14.36 4.26
C PHE A 113 7.04 15.34 3.71
N PRO A 114 6.13 14.91 2.83
CA PRO A 114 4.94 15.67 2.49
C PRO A 114 4.15 16.12 3.74
N GLU A 115 3.60 17.33 3.68
CA GLU A 115 2.81 17.92 4.76
C GLU A 115 1.57 17.06 5.05
N GLY A 116 1.26 16.84 6.34
CA GLY A 116 0.04 16.17 6.79
C GLY A 116 0.17 14.68 7.10
N LEU A 117 1.32 14.05 6.81
CA LEU A 117 1.61 12.68 7.25
C LEU A 117 1.76 12.59 8.77
N ASP A 118 1.14 11.58 9.37
CA ASP A 118 1.33 11.23 10.78
C ASP A 118 2.63 10.45 10.98
N ASP A 119 3.09 10.35 12.24
CA ASP A 119 4.41 9.78 12.55
C ASP A 119 4.49 8.29 12.24
N GLU A 120 3.36 7.59 12.29
CA GLU A 120 3.29 6.16 11.94
C GLU A 120 3.46 5.94 10.43
N ALA A 121 2.75 6.73 9.62
CA ALA A 121 2.92 6.74 8.17
C ALA A 121 4.37 7.09 7.79
N LYS A 122 4.96 8.12 8.44
CA LYS A 122 6.37 8.48 8.21
C LYS A 122 7.33 7.35 8.56
N ALA A 123 7.11 6.66 9.69
CA ALA A 123 7.95 5.55 10.11
C ALA A 123 7.92 4.40 9.09
N MET A 124 6.74 4.04 8.59
CA MET A 124 6.58 3.01 7.54
C MET A 124 7.27 3.42 6.24
N ILE A 125 7.07 4.67 5.80
CA ILE A 125 7.74 5.20 4.60
C ILE A 125 9.26 5.14 4.79
N GLN A 126 9.77 5.64 5.91
CA GLN A 126 11.20 5.67 6.21
C GLN A 126 11.81 4.26 6.20
N GLU A 127 11.12 3.27 6.79
CA GLU A 127 11.56 1.89 6.84
C GLU A 127 11.79 1.30 5.45
N VAL A 128 10.92 1.62 4.49
CA VAL A 128 10.98 1.05 3.13
C VAL A 128 11.84 1.90 2.19
N VAL A 129 11.78 3.23 2.30
CA VAL A 129 12.47 4.15 1.38
C VAL A 129 13.95 4.26 1.67
N VAL A 130 14.39 4.11 2.92
CA VAL A 130 15.76 4.47 3.32
C VAL A 130 16.57 3.23 3.66
N VAL A 131 17.59 2.96 2.85
CA VAL A 131 18.50 1.82 3.01
C VAL A 131 19.92 2.30 3.31
N ASP A 132 20.75 1.40 3.87
CA ASP A 132 22.18 1.64 4.02
C ASP A 132 22.88 1.43 2.67
N GLY A 133 23.41 2.52 2.12
CA GLY A 133 24.23 2.54 0.92
C GLY A 133 25.73 2.62 1.22
N LYS A 134 26.53 2.69 0.15
CA LYS A 134 28.01 2.70 0.28
C LYS A 134 28.52 3.97 0.96
N TYR A 135 27.82 5.08 0.76
CA TYR A 135 28.26 6.41 1.22
C TYR A 135 27.33 7.03 2.27
N GLY A 136 26.36 6.28 2.79
CA GLY A 136 25.40 6.76 3.78
C GLY A 136 24.02 6.18 3.54
N LYS A 137 22.99 6.93 3.93
CA LYS A 137 21.60 6.59 3.65
C LYS A 137 21.30 6.90 2.18
N GLU A 138 20.66 5.96 1.49
CA GLU A 138 20.31 6.09 0.07
C GLU A 138 18.84 5.66 -0.14
N PRO A 139 18.18 6.13 -1.22
CA PRO A 139 16.88 5.60 -1.60
C PRO A 139 16.92 4.11 -1.89
N ASN A 140 15.86 3.39 -1.52
CA ASN A 140 15.74 1.97 -1.80
C ASN A 140 15.76 1.73 -3.33
N PRO A 141 16.71 0.92 -3.85
CA PRO A 141 16.82 0.65 -5.28
C PRO A 141 15.60 -0.06 -5.87
N GLU A 142 14.81 -0.79 -5.08
CA GLU A 142 13.56 -1.40 -5.54
C GLU A 142 12.50 -0.35 -5.88
N LEU A 143 12.40 0.72 -5.08
CA LEU A 143 11.50 1.84 -5.35
C LEU A 143 11.93 2.65 -6.58
N ILE A 144 13.25 2.80 -6.81
CA ILE A 144 13.76 3.41 -8.03
C ILE A 144 13.35 2.59 -9.26
N GLN A 145 13.51 1.26 -9.21
CA GLN A 145 13.08 0.38 -10.30
C GLN A 145 11.57 0.49 -10.53
N TYR A 146 10.78 0.40 -9.45
CA TYR A 146 9.33 0.60 -9.50
C TYR A 146 8.95 1.93 -10.16
N THR A 147 9.64 3.04 -9.87
CA THR A 147 9.34 4.36 -10.46
C THR A 147 9.28 4.27 -11.99
N PHE A 148 10.27 3.65 -12.64
CA PHE A 148 10.33 3.58 -14.11
C PHE A 148 9.46 2.47 -14.72
N LEU A 149 8.82 1.65 -13.89
CA LEU A 149 8.08 0.46 -14.30
C LEU A 149 6.58 0.54 -14.02
N HIS A 150 6.12 1.23 -12.98
CA HIS A 150 4.73 1.14 -12.50
C HIS A 150 3.66 1.45 -13.55
N ASP A 151 3.91 2.46 -14.39
CA ASP A 151 2.98 2.90 -15.45
C ASP A 151 3.46 2.51 -16.86
N ILE A 152 4.30 1.48 -16.99
CA ILE A 152 4.97 1.13 -18.26
C ILE A 152 3.99 0.86 -19.42
N ASP A 153 2.79 0.34 -19.12
CA ASP A 153 1.78 0.00 -20.13
C ASP A 153 0.60 0.99 -20.18
N LYS A 154 0.72 2.15 -19.52
CA LYS A 154 -0.31 3.19 -19.56
C LYS A 154 -0.61 3.63 -20.98
N LEU A 155 0.43 3.79 -21.81
CA LEU A 155 0.25 4.07 -23.24
C LEU A 155 -0.52 2.93 -23.93
N GLY A 156 -0.17 1.68 -23.62
CA GLY A 156 -0.78 0.44 -24.12
C GLY A 156 -2.30 0.37 -23.91
N LYS A 157 -2.77 0.86 -22.76
CA LYS A 157 -4.17 0.80 -22.32
C LYS A 157 -4.96 2.09 -22.50
N LEU A 158 -4.39 3.11 -23.15
CA LEU A 158 -5.08 4.37 -23.36
C LEU A 158 -6.38 4.16 -24.17
N SER A 159 -7.49 4.59 -23.57
CA SER A 159 -8.83 4.59 -24.19
C SER A 159 -9.55 5.90 -23.90
N PHE A 160 -10.46 6.30 -24.81
CA PHE A 160 -11.19 7.56 -24.76
C PHE A 160 -12.67 7.39 -24.58
N ARG A 161 -13.28 8.32 -23.86
CA ARG A 161 -14.72 8.57 -23.90
C ARG A 161 -14.94 9.93 -24.57
N ILE A 162 -15.80 9.97 -25.59
CA ILE A 162 -16.16 11.18 -26.34
C ILE A 162 -17.48 11.77 -25.82
N GLU A 163 -17.80 13.03 -26.17
CA GLU A 163 -18.93 13.79 -25.59
C GLU A 163 -20.29 13.07 -25.69
N ASP A 164 -20.54 12.40 -26.81
CA ASP A 164 -21.79 11.73 -27.15
C ASP A 164 -21.80 10.21 -26.92
N SER A 165 -20.76 9.64 -26.29
CA SER A 165 -20.67 8.21 -26.00
C SER A 165 -20.33 7.92 -24.54
N ASP A 166 -21.00 6.92 -23.98
CA ASP A 166 -20.65 6.35 -22.68
C ASP A 166 -19.62 5.22 -22.78
N GLU A 167 -19.25 4.78 -23.97
CA GLU A 167 -18.28 3.70 -24.15
C GLU A 167 -16.84 4.23 -24.25
N PHE A 168 -15.89 3.40 -23.79
CA PHE A 168 -14.47 3.66 -23.98
C PHE A 168 -14.00 3.07 -25.32
N ILE A 169 -13.44 3.93 -26.16
CA ILE A 169 -12.89 3.58 -27.46
C ILE A 169 -11.38 3.36 -27.29
N GLY A 170 -10.90 2.16 -27.63
CA GLY A 170 -9.46 1.88 -27.67
C GLY A 170 -8.79 2.60 -28.83
N ILE A 171 -7.55 3.06 -28.62
CA ILE A 171 -6.82 3.87 -29.59
C ILE A 171 -5.65 3.06 -30.17
N SER A 172 -5.50 3.08 -31.49
CA SER A 172 -4.38 2.47 -32.20
C SER A 172 -3.03 3.13 -31.89
N GLN A 173 -1.93 2.49 -32.29
CA GLN A 173 -0.59 3.04 -32.09
C GLN A 173 -0.35 4.31 -32.91
N GLU A 174 -0.84 4.34 -34.14
CA GLU A 174 -0.74 5.49 -35.04
C GLU A 174 -1.50 6.69 -34.50
N GLU A 175 -2.72 6.48 -34.00
CA GLU A 175 -3.53 7.53 -33.39
C GLU A 175 -2.85 8.10 -32.13
N ARG A 176 -2.20 7.26 -31.32
CA ARG A 176 -1.43 7.74 -30.14
C ARG A 176 -0.29 8.68 -30.53
N GLN A 177 0.42 8.38 -31.61
CA GLN A 177 1.49 9.24 -32.13
C GLN A 177 0.92 10.57 -32.65
N GLU A 178 -0.21 10.55 -33.35
CA GLU A 178 -0.87 11.78 -33.78
C GLU A 178 -1.34 12.64 -32.62
N ILE A 179 -1.88 12.03 -31.56
CA ILE A 179 -2.32 12.72 -30.34
C ILE A 179 -1.12 13.39 -29.65
N ARG A 180 0.01 12.69 -29.59
CA ARG A 180 1.27 13.20 -29.05
C ARG A 180 1.74 14.45 -29.82
N GLU A 181 1.63 14.46 -31.14
CA GLU A 181 2.08 15.58 -31.99
C GLU A 181 1.13 16.79 -31.98
N LYS A 182 -0.18 16.56 -31.86
CA LYS A 182 -1.21 17.61 -31.96
C LYS A 182 -1.45 18.37 -30.65
N GLY A 183 -1.07 17.80 -29.51
CA GLY A 183 -1.28 18.43 -28.19
C GLY A 183 -2.77 18.57 -27.82
N THR A 184 -3.07 19.38 -26.80
CA THR A 184 -4.44 19.61 -26.31
C THR A 184 -5.14 20.77 -27.04
N PRO A 185 -6.47 20.70 -27.32
CA PRO A 185 -7.40 19.62 -26.97
C PRO A 185 -7.37 18.44 -27.94
N ILE A 186 -7.44 17.22 -27.38
CA ILE A 186 -7.50 15.99 -28.16
C ILE A 186 -8.91 15.88 -28.76
N LYS A 187 -8.98 16.02 -30.09
CA LYS A 187 -10.19 15.71 -30.85
C LYS A 187 -10.05 14.33 -31.45
N TYR A 188 -11.11 13.53 -31.36
CA TYR A 188 -11.14 12.15 -31.84
C TYR A 188 -12.30 11.98 -32.83
N PRO A 189 -12.13 11.23 -33.94
CA PRO A 189 -13.23 10.97 -34.87
C PRO A 189 -14.35 10.18 -34.18
N HIS A 190 -15.59 10.66 -34.27
CA HIS A 190 -16.76 9.94 -33.78
C HIS A 190 -16.93 8.63 -34.56
N PRO A 191 -17.06 7.45 -33.92
CA PRO A 191 -17.12 6.16 -34.62
C PRO A 191 -18.25 6.06 -35.65
N GLU A 192 -19.37 6.73 -35.40
CA GLU A 192 -20.55 6.67 -36.29
C GLU A 192 -20.58 7.77 -37.36
N THR A 193 -20.06 8.98 -37.07
CA THR A 193 -20.21 10.14 -37.98
C THR A 193 -18.91 10.52 -38.67
N GLY A 194 -17.76 10.11 -38.12
CA GLY A 194 -16.43 10.51 -38.57
C GLY A 194 -16.03 11.94 -38.19
N ASP A 195 -16.92 12.71 -37.55
CA ASP A 195 -16.64 14.09 -37.15
C ASP A 195 -15.68 14.14 -35.97
N LEU A 196 -14.79 15.13 -35.96
CA LEU A 196 -13.87 15.35 -34.85
C LEU A 196 -14.62 15.92 -33.63
N VAL A 197 -14.78 15.10 -32.60
CA VAL A 197 -15.43 15.46 -31.33
C VAL A 197 -14.40 15.58 -30.19
N GLU A 198 -14.73 16.33 -29.15
CA GLU A 198 -13.84 16.47 -28.00
C GLU A 198 -13.81 15.20 -27.14
N VAL A 199 -12.62 14.82 -26.68
CA VAL A 199 -12.44 13.75 -25.70
C VAL A 199 -12.88 14.25 -24.32
N LYS A 200 -13.96 13.67 -23.81
CA LYS A 200 -14.56 13.94 -22.49
C LYS A 200 -13.69 13.41 -21.36
N SER A 201 -13.16 12.19 -21.48
CA SER A 201 -12.28 11.58 -20.49
C SER A 201 -11.36 10.52 -21.09
N MET A 202 -10.27 10.20 -20.40
CA MET A 202 -9.33 9.13 -20.76
C MET A 202 -9.32 8.06 -19.67
N SER A 203 -9.07 6.81 -20.04
CA SER A 203 -8.94 5.69 -19.11
C SER A 203 -7.73 4.83 -19.48
N TYR A 204 -7.14 4.24 -18.46
CA TYR A 204 -5.97 3.37 -18.52
C TYR A 204 -6.25 2.02 -17.85
N LEU A 205 -7.51 1.59 -17.81
CA LEU A 205 -7.95 0.42 -17.03
C LEU A 205 -7.07 -0.82 -17.30
N GLY A 206 -6.57 -1.43 -16.22
CA GLY A 206 -5.76 -2.65 -16.28
C GLY A 206 -4.30 -2.45 -16.70
N HIS A 207 -3.77 -1.22 -16.69
CA HIS A 207 -2.37 -0.97 -17.04
C HIS A 207 -1.37 -1.53 -16.00
N GLY A 208 -1.71 -1.52 -14.71
CA GLY A 208 -0.89 -2.13 -13.66
C GLY A 208 -0.72 -3.64 -13.87
N GLU A 209 -1.82 -4.37 -14.04
CA GLU A 209 -1.82 -5.82 -14.30
C GLU A 209 -1.05 -6.16 -15.59
N SER A 210 -1.38 -5.50 -16.70
CA SER A 210 -0.71 -5.69 -17.99
C SER A 210 0.78 -5.34 -17.95
N GLY A 211 1.14 -4.29 -17.22
CA GLY A 211 2.54 -3.93 -16.98
C GLY A 211 3.28 -5.02 -16.21
N ALA A 212 2.68 -5.54 -15.13
CA ALA A 212 3.26 -6.60 -14.31
C ALA A 212 3.42 -7.93 -15.08
N GLU A 213 2.52 -8.26 -16.01
CA GLU A 213 2.65 -9.40 -16.92
C GLU A 213 3.84 -9.23 -17.88
N MET A 214 3.97 -8.04 -18.50
CA MET A 214 5.10 -7.74 -19.40
C MET A 214 6.46 -7.80 -18.70
N MET A 215 6.50 -7.59 -17.40
CA MET A 215 7.73 -7.60 -16.61
C MET A 215 8.28 -9.00 -16.34
N GLU A 216 7.45 -10.04 -16.45
CA GLU A 216 7.88 -11.43 -16.28
C GLU A 216 8.96 -11.82 -17.31
N GLN A 217 8.72 -11.48 -18.58
CA GLN A 217 9.67 -11.72 -19.68
C GLN A 217 10.94 -10.85 -19.59
N TRP A 218 10.94 -9.80 -18.76
CA TRP A 218 12.10 -8.94 -18.53
C TRP A 218 12.93 -9.36 -17.31
N GLY A 219 12.48 -10.37 -16.56
CA GLY A 219 13.16 -10.84 -15.37
C GLY A 219 13.08 -9.88 -14.18
N VAL A 220 12.04 -9.04 -14.14
CA VAL A 220 11.80 -8.15 -12.99
C VAL A 220 11.38 -8.99 -11.77
N PRO A 221 11.96 -8.75 -10.58
CA PRO A 221 11.58 -9.46 -9.36
C PRO A 221 10.08 -9.38 -9.03
N ASP A 222 9.50 -10.47 -8.53
CA ASP A 222 8.07 -10.55 -8.24
C ASP A 222 7.56 -9.49 -7.26
N HIS A 223 8.34 -9.09 -6.26
CA HIS A 223 7.92 -8.06 -5.32
C HIS A 223 7.76 -6.68 -5.99
N ILE A 224 8.56 -6.36 -7.02
CA ILE A 224 8.38 -5.15 -7.83
C ILE A 224 7.14 -5.32 -8.72
N ARG A 225 6.97 -6.48 -9.36
CA ARG A 225 5.78 -6.76 -10.19
C ARG A 225 4.48 -6.63 -9.41
N ILE A 226 4.43 -7.13 -8.18
CA ILE A 226 3.29 -6.99 -7.26
C ILE A 226 3.02 -5.51 -6.94
N ALA A 227 4.08 -4.73 -6.68
CA ALA A 227 3.95 -3.29 -6.43
C ALA A 227 3.43 -2.54 -7.67
N VAL A 228 3.88 -2.91 -8.87
CA VAL A 228 3.39 -2.39 -10.15
C VAL A 228 1.92 -2.75 -10.36
N GLU A 229 1.52 -4.00 -10.12
CA GLU A 229 0.13 -4.44 -10.29
C GLU A 229 -0.83 -3.66 -9.38
N ASN A 230 -0.37 -3.30 -8.19
CA ASN A 230 -1.17 -2.68 -7.12
C ASN A 230 -0.81 -1.20 -6.87
N HIS A 231 -0.14 -0.53 -7.81
CA HIS A 231 0.35 0.83 -7.59
C HIS A 231 -0.77 1.84 -7.26
N GLU A 232 -1.99 1.63 -7.75
CA GLU A 232 -3.14 2.48 -7.44
C GLU A 232 -3.84 2.15 -6.09
N ALA A 233 -3.29 1.23 -5.28
CA ALA A 233 -3.96 0.72 -4.08
C ALA A 233 -4.39 1.83 -3.09
N ALA A 234 -3.59 2.88 -2.91
CA ALA A 234 -3.89 4.01 -2.04
C ALA A 234 -5.22 4.71 -2.41
N PHE A 235 -5.56 4.81 -3.69
CA PHE A 235 -6.82 5.40 -4.14
C PHE A 235 -8.03 4.56 -3.70
N ALA A 236 -7.87 3.25 -3.54
CA ALA A 236 -8.92 2.37 -3.02
C ALA A 236 -9.28 2.63 -1.55
N PHE A 237 -8.47 3.43 -0.83
CA PHE A 237 -8.69 3.85 0.56
C PHE A 237 -9.19 5.30 0.69
N ALA A 238 -9.48 5.98 -0.43
CA ALA A 238 -10.09 7.31 -0.48
C ALA A 238 -11.10 7.39 -1.64
N ALA A 239 -12.36 7.04 -1.38
CA ALA A 239 -13.39 7.02 -2.41
C ALA A 239 -14.13 8.36 -2.51
N MET A 240 -14.47 8.79 -3.72
CA MET A 240 -15.33 9.95 -3.94
C MET A 240 -16.81 9.54 -3.83
N ASP A 241 -17.57 10.22 -2.97
CA ASP A 241 -19.02 10.08 -2.85
C ASP A 241 -19.73 10.86 -3.97
N LYS A 242 -21.04 10.60 -4.14
CA LYS A 242 -21.87 11.20 -5.21
C LYS A 242 -21.96 12.73 -5.16
N ASP A 243 -21.75 13.30 -3.99
CA ASP A 243 -21.75 14.75 -3.77
C ASP A 243 -20.36 15.39 -3.97
N GLY A 244 -19.38 14.59 -4.39
CA GLY A 244 -17.99 15.04 -4.59
C GLY A 244 -17.17 15.05 -3.30
N SER A 245 -17.74 14.69 -2.15
CA SER A 245 -16.97 14.55 -0.92
C SER A 245 -16.09 13.30 -0.97
N VAL A 246 -14.91 13.35 -0.33
CA VAL A 246 -14.02 12.18 -0.26
C VAL A 246 -14.24 11.48 1.07
N LYS A 247 -14.57 10.18 0.99
CA LYS A 247 -14.82 9.28 2.10
C LYS A 247 -13.57 8.48 2.43
N ASP A 248 -13.18 8.55 3.70
CA ASP A 248 -12.11 7.71 4.23
C ASP A 248 -12.55 6.26 4.27
N ILE A 249 -11.72 5.36 3.76
CA ILE A 249 -11.93 3.92 3.90
C ILE A 249 -10.80 3.38 4.77
N VAL A 250 -11.09 2.97 5.99
CA VAL A 250 -10.10 2.42 6.95
C VAL A 250 -10.45 0.98 7.36
N SER A 251 -11.14 0.26 6.48
CA SER A 251 -11.65 -1.09 6.70
C SER A 251 -10.53 -2.14 6.64
N ALA A 252 -10.36 -2.93 7.71
CA ALA A 252 -9.41 -4.06 7.73
C ALA A 252 -9.74 -5.11 6.65
N ALA A 253 -11.02 -5.32 6.31
CA ALA A 253 -11.42 -6.22 5.23
C ALA A 253 -10.89 -5.74 3.87
N LYS A 254 -10.84 -4.41 3.64
CA LYS A 254 -10.33 -3.84 2.39
C LYS A 254 -8.81 -4.06 2.29
N TYR A 255 -8.10 -3.88 3.41
CA TYR A 255 -6.68 -4.20 3.52
C TYR A 255 -6.40 -5.68 3.26
N GLU A 256 -7.16 -6.57 3.92
CA GLU A 256 -7.01 -8.02 3.77
C GLU A 256 -7.16 -8.47 2.31
N VAL A 257 -8.21 -8.01 1.62
CA VAL A 257 -8.45 -8.34 0.21
C VAL A 257 -7.30 -7.91 -0.71
N ILE A 258 -6.70 -6.76 -0.47
CA ILE A 258 -5.66 -6.21 -1.36
C ILE A 258 -4.27 -6.80 -1.04
N PHE A 259 -3.97 -6.99 0.25
CA PHE A 259 -2.59 -7.24 0.70
C PHE A 259 -2.37 -8.61 1.34
N VAL A 260 -3.41 -9.26 1.86
CA VAL A 260 -3.28 -10.50 2.65
C VAL A 260 -3.83 -11.70 1.90
N ASP A 261 -5.05 -11.61 1.36
CA ASP A 261 -5.72 -12.68 0.61
C ASP A 261 -4.90 -13.17 -0.60
N PRO A 262 -4.16 -12.30 -1.34
CA PRO A 262 -3.24 -12.75 -2.40
C PRO A 262 -2.03 -13.56 -1.90
N GLY A 263 -1.77 -13.59 -0.58
CA GLY A 263 -0.67 -14.33 0.03
C GLY A 263 0.68 -13.61 0.05
N TYR A 264 0.70 -12.28 -0.03
CA TYR A 264 1.94 -11.49 0.01
C TYR A 264 2.61 -11.57 1.39
N THR A 265 3.95 -11.56 1.42
CA THR A 265 4.71 -11.45 2.67
C THR A 265 4.59 -10.05 3.28
N ASP A 266 4.89 -9.91 4.58
CA ASP A 266 4.86 -8.61 5.26
C ASP A 266 5.74 -7.56 4.56
N GLU A 267 6.90 -7.96 4.04
CA GLU A 267 7.81 -7.09 3.27
C GLU A 267 7.18 -6.66 1.95
N GLN A 268 6.57 -7.59 1.21
CA GLN A 268 5.87 -7.29 -0.04
C GLN A 268 4.69 -6.35 0.19
N GLN A 269 3.91 -6.57 1.25
CA GLN A 269 2.81 -5.70 1.62
C GLN A 269 3.29 -4.27 1.92
N LYS A 270 4.37 -4.13 2.71
CA LYS A 270 4.95 -2.81 3.03
C LYS A 270 5.50 -2.11 1.78
N LEU A 271 6.26 -2.82 0.95
CA LEU A 271 6.80 -2.27 -0.29
C LEU A 271 5.67 -1.78 -1.19
N ASN A 272 4.64 -2.59 -1.40
CA ASN A 272 3.49 -2.26 -2.23
C ASN A 272 2.72 -1.03 -1.69
N MET A 273 2.47 -0.98 -0.38
CA MET A 273 1.84 0.19 0.25
C MET A 273 2.66 1.48 0.05
N VAL A 274 3.98 1.41 0.21
CA VAL A 274 4.86 2.58 0.05
C VAL A 274 5.06 2.96 -1.41
N ALA A 275 5.11 1.99 -2.32
CA ALA A 275 5.16 2.22 -3.76
C ALA A 275 3.90 2.96 -4.24
N SER A 276 2.73 2.53 -3.77
CA SER A 276 1.46 3.23 -4.03
C SER A 276 1.43 4.65 -3.45
N PHE A 277 2.08 4.86 -2.29
CA PHE A 277 2.28 6.21 -1.76
C PHE A 277 3.21 7.08 -2.61
N MET A 278 4.29 6.52 -3.18
CA MET A 278 5.18 7.27 -4.06
C MET A 278 4.42 7.82 -5.27
N ASP A 279 3.62 6.98 -5.92
CA ASP A 279 2.77 7.37 -7.04
C ASP A 279 1.72 8.42 -6.62
N SER A 280 0.95 8.14 -5.55
CA SER A 280 -0.09 9.09 -5.12
C SER A 280 0.48 10.42 -4.62
N ALA A 281 1.65 10.42 -3.97
CA ALA A 281 2.30 11.65 -3.52
C ALA A 281 2.86 12.50 -4.68
N ALA A 282 3.23 11.87 -5.79
CA ALA A 282 3.68 12.53 -7.01
C ALA A 282 2.52 12.95 -7.95
N SER A 283 1.29 12.54 -7.64
CA SER A 283 0.07 13.02 -8.29
C SER A 283 -0.43 14.28 -7.56
N LEU A 284 -0.18 15.47 -8.11
CA LEU A 284 -0.44 16.73 -7.40
C LEU A 284 -1.89 17.24 -7.58
N SER A 285 -2.48 17.78 -6.51
CA SER A 285 -3.74 18.54 -6.57
C SER A 285 -3.59 19.85 -7.38
N PRO A 286 -4.70 20.53 -7.74
CA PRO A 286 -4.64 21.84 -8.39
C PRO A 286 -3.86 22.91 -7.59
N GLU A 287 -3.79 22.75 -6.27
CA GLU A 287 -3.00 23.59 -5.36
C GLU A 287 -1.53 23.14 -5.23
N GLY A 288 -1.10 22.14 -6.02
CA GLY A 288 0.25 21.59 -6.00
C GLY A 288 0.56 20.72 -4.78
N LYS A 289 -0.47 20.20 -4.09
CA LYS A 289 -0.27 19.36 -2.89
C LYS A 289 -0.29 17.87 -3.21
N ALA A 290 0.57 17.11 -2.53
CA ALA A 290 0.65 15.66 -2.62
C ALA A 290 -0.64 14.98 -2.13
N GLN A 291 -1.09 13.92 -2.82
CA GLN A 291 -2.28 13.16 -2.43
C GLN A 291 -1.92 12.05 -1.44
N ILE A 292 -1.89 12.40 -0.15
CA ILE A 292 -1.46 11.48 0.92
C ILE A 292 -2.61 10.78 1.66
N ARG A 293 -3.84 11.26 1.48
CA ARG A 293 -5.02 10.83 2.27
C ARG A 293 -5.30 9.33 2.12
N GLY A 294 -5.24 8.82 0.89
CA GLY A 294 -5.42 7.40 0.59
C GLY A 294 -4.41 6.52 1.33
N PHE A 295 -3.12 6.90 1.29
CA PHE A 295 -2.07 6.19 2.00
C PHE A 295 -2.28 6.19 3.52
N GLN A 296 -2.60 7.33 4.14
CA GLN A 296 -2.87 7.38 5.58
C GLN A 296 -4.02 6.47 6.00
N ASN A 297 -5.07 6.40 5.17
CA ASN A 297 -6.19 5.50 5.41
C ASN A 297 -5.81 4.03 5.24
N MET A 298 -4.94 3.73 4.27
CA MET A 298 -4.37 2.41 4.06
C MET A 298 -3.52 1.94 5.27
N VAL A 299 -2.70 2.83 5.85
CA VAL A 299 -1.96 2.56 7.10
C VAL A 299 -2.93 2.27 8.26
N LYS A 300 -3.98 3.08 8.43
CA LYS A 300 -5.01 2.84 9.46
C LYS A 300 -5.75 1.52 9.25
N ALA A 301 -6.05 1.16 8.00
CA ALA A 301 -6.69 -0.10 7.65
C ALA A 301 -5.79 -1.31 7.98
N ARG A 302 -4.49 -1.22 7.70
CA ARG A 302 -3.48 -2.19 8.13
C ARG A 302 -3.48 -2.34 9.64
N ASN A 303 -3.49 -1.25 10.39
CA ASN A 303 -3.46 -1.31 11.85
C ASN A 303 -4.71 -1.92 12.45
N ASN A 304 -5.88 -1.62 11.87
CA ASN A 304 -7.12 -2.31 12.22
C ASN A 304 -7.00 -3.82 11.98
N PHE A 305 -6.42 -4.23 10.85
CA PHE A 305 -6.18 -5.65 10.54
C PHE A 305 -5.22 -6.29 11.55
N LEU A 306 -4.07 -5.67 11.82
CA LEU A 306 -3.07 -6.18 12.75
C LEU A 306 -3.59 -6.27 14.19
N LEU A 307 -4.41 -5.30 14.60
CA LEU A 307 -5.06 -5.32 15.90
C LEU A 307 -6.01 -6.52 16.01
N ILE A 308 -6.88 -6.74 15.01
CA ILE A 308 -7.77 -7.92 14.99
C ILE A 308 -6.95 -9.21 14.99
N LYS A 309 -5.93 -9.30 14.13
CA LYS A 309 -5.06 -10.47 13.99
C LYS A 309 -4.36 -10.80 15.30
N GLY A 310 -3.80 -9.80 16.01
CA GLY A 310 -3.13 -9.99 17.29
C GLY A 310 -4.01 -10.69 18.33
N TYR A 311 -5.26 -10.26 18.49
CA TYR A 311 -6.21 -10.93 19.40
C TYR A 311 -6.52 -12.37 18.97
N LEU A 312 -6.68 -12.63 17.67
CA LEU A 312 -6.95 -13.97 17.17
C LEU A 312 -5.75 -14.90 17.37
N ASP A 313 -4.53 -14.40 17.14
CA ASP A 313 -3.27 -15.13 17.35
C ASP A 313 -3.05 -15.45 18.84
N GLU A 314 -3.51 -14.58 19.75
CA GLU A 314 -3.55 -14.82 21.20
C GLU A 314 -4.66 -15.80 21.63
N GLY A 315 -5.46 -16.30 20.69
CA GLY A 315 -6.52 -17.30 20.94
C GLY A 315 -7.88 -16.70 21.31
N ALA A 316 -8.10 -15.41 21.09
CA ALA A 316 -9.41 -14.80 21.32
C ALA A 316 -10.46 -15.45 20.41
N LYS A 317 -11.55 -15.92 21.01
CA LYS A 317 -12.69 -16.47 20.27
C LYS A 317 -13.70 -15.35 20.00
N ILE A 318 -13.88 -14.97 18.74
CA ILE A 318 -14.85 -13.96 18.31
C ILE A 318 -15.88 -14.62 17.39
N ARG A 319 -17.17 -14.30 17.56
CA ARG A 319 -18.22 -14.82 16.66
C ARG A 319 -17.96 -14.32 15.23
N GLU A 320 -18.14 -15.18 14.23
CA GLU A 320 -17.90 -14.85 12.82
C GLU A 320 -18.63 -13.57 12.36
N ASN A 321 -19.90 -13.40 12.74
CA ASN A 321 -20.66 -12.19 12.43
C ASN A 321 -20.09 -10.92 13.08
N ASP A 322 -19.52 -11.02 14.28
CA ASP A 322 -18.89 -9.87 14.93
C ASP A 322 -17.52 -9.60 14.35
N LEU A 323 -16.74 -10.64 14.02
CA LEU A 323 -15.48 -10.52 13.32
C LEU A 323 -15.67 -9.84 11.96
N GLY A 324 -16.67 -10.27 11.19
CA GLY A 324 -17.03 -9.64 9.92
C GLY A 324 -17.43 -8.17 10.08
N LYS A 325 -18.12 -7.81 11.16
CA LYS A 325 -18.45 -6.41 11.47
C LYS A 325 -17.24 -5.59 11.88
N LEU A 326 -16.32 -6.16 12.68
CA LEU A 326 -15.06 -5.51 13.04
C LEU A 326 -14.21 -5.26 11.79
N LYS A 327 -14.03 -6.29 10.94
CA LYS A 327 -13.25 -6.17 9.71
C LYS A 327 -13.81 -5.12 8.75
N LYS A 328 -15.15 -5.03 8.62
CA LYS A 328 -15.84 -4.06 7.75
C LYS A 328 -16.06 -2.68 8.39
N ALA A 329 -15.67 -2.50 9.67
CA ALA A 329 -15.89 -1.24 10.36
C ALA A 329 -15.05 -0.14 9.71
N ASN A 330 -15.71 0.94 9.31
CA ASN A 330 -15.04 2.08 8.68
C ASN A 330 -14.66 3.16 9.70
N LYS A 331 -13.94 2.74 10.74
CA LYS A 331 -13.39 3.60 11.79
C LYS A 331 -12.05 3.04 12.27
N ILE A 332 -11.22 3.87 12.91
CA ILE A 332 -10.04 3.38 13.62
C ILE A 332 -10.54 2.54 14.81
N LEU A 333 -10.10 1.29 14.89
CA LEU A 333 -10.45 0.36 15.96
C LEU A 333 -9.55 0.57 17.18
N GLU A 334 -10.14 0.43 18.36
CA GLU A 334 -9.40 0.36 19.61
C GLU A 334 -9.50 -1.05 20.22
N ALA A 335 -8.59 -1.41 21.13
CA ALA A 335 -8.62 -2.68 21.87
C ALA A 335 -10.01 -3.00 22.44
N LYS A 336 -10.66 -2.02 23.07
CA LYS A 336 -12.00 -2.14 23.66
C LYS A 336 -13.08 -2.58 22.65
N ASP A 337 -12.94 -2.21 21.37
CA ASP A 337 -13.87 -2.60 20.33
C ASP A 337 -13.83 -4.12 20.12
N ILE A 338 -12.63 -4.70 20.12
CA ILE A 338 -12.42 -6.15 19.96
C ILE A 338 -12.77 -6.89 21.25
N GLU A 339 -12.27 -6.43 22.40
CA GLU A 339 -12.55 -7.02 23.72
C GLU A 339 -14.04 -7.16 24.01
N SER A 340 -14.85 -6.19 23.56
CA SER A 340 -16.32 -6.24 23.69
C SER A 340 -16.98 -7.37 22.89
N LYS A 341 -16.27 -7.98 21.93
CA LYS A 341 -16.73 -9.06 21.05
C LYS A 341 -16.12 -10.41 21.37
N ILE A 342 -15.12 -10.47 22.25
CA ILE A 342 -14.53 -11.73 22.71
C ILE A 342 -15.58 -12.53 23.47
N ILE A 343 -15.75 -13.78 23.08
CA ILE A 343 -16.56 -14.76 23.79
C ILE A 343 -15.86 -15.04 25.11
N LYS A 344 -16.41 -14.52 26.20
CA LYS A 344 -15.96 -14.85 27.53
C LYS A 344 -16.42 -16.27 27.84
N ASN A 345 -15.48 -17.20 27.92
CA ASN A 345 -15.75 -18.52 28.46
C ASN A 345 -16.07 -18.35 29.94
N LYS A 346 -17.35 -18.27 30.24
CA LYS A 346 -17.84 -18.29 31.61
C LYS A 346 -17.64 -19.72 32.13
N SER A 347 -16.92 -19.85 33.23
CA SER A 347 -16.87 -21.12 33.95
C SER A 347 -18.02 -21.17 34.94
N TYR A 348 -18.60 -22.35 35.14
CA TYR A 348 -19.74 -22.54 36.04
C TYR A 348 -19.39 -23.62 37.04
N ASP A 349 -19.87 -23.46 38.27
CA ASP A 349 -19.94 -24.55 39.23
C ASP A 349 -20.99 -25.55 38.75
N MET A 350 -20.53 -26.60 38.06
CA MET A 350 -21.40 -27.60 37.45
C MET A 350 -22.22 -28.39 38.49
N GLY A 351 -21.71 -28.54 39.72
CA GLY A 351 -22.44 -29.15 40.82
C GLY A 351 -23.62 -28.29 41.25
N ALA A 352 -23.36 -27.01 41.53
CA ALA A 352 -24.40 -26.05 41.91
C ALA A 352 -25.41 -25.81 40.77
N LEU A 353 -24.94 -25.80 39.52
CA LEU A 353 -25.78 -25.68 38.33
C LEU A 353 -26.75 -26.85 38.21
N THR A 354 -26.25 -28.08 38.33
CA THR A 354 -27.08 -29.29 38.20
C THR A 354 -28.21 -29.31 39.23
N VAL A 355 -27.89 -28.99 40.50
CA VAL A 355 -28.89 -28.93 41.59
C VAL A 355 -29.98 -27.90 41.29
N LYS A 356 -29.61 -26.70 40.82
CA LYS A 356 -30.58 -25.65 40.49
C LYS A 356 -31.41 -25.96 39.24
N LEU A 357 -30.87 -26.71 38.29
CA LEU A 357 -31.65 -27.20 37.15
C LEU A 357 -32.68 -28.25 37.60
N ASP A 358 -32.33 -29.12 38.56
CA ASP A 358 -33.29 -30.07 39.17
C ASP A 358 -34.45 -29.36 39.88
N GLU A 359 -34.18 -28.25 40.58
CA GLU A 359 -35.22 -27.40 41.17
C GLU A 359 -36.20 -26.86 40.10
N LEU A 360 -35.69 -26.49 38.92
CA LEU A 360 -36.53 -26.04 37.80
C LEU A 360 -37.35 -27.16 37.17
N ILE A 361 -36.83 -28.39 37.10
CA ILE A 361 -37.58 -29.58 36.67
C ILE A 361 -38.69 -29.89 37.67
N ALA A 362 -38.40 -29.90 38.97
CA ALA A 362 -39.39 -30.14 40.02
C ALA A 362 -40.52 -29.10 40.01
N ALA A 363 -40.21 -27.85 39.64
CA ALA A 363 -41.18 -26.77 39.47
C ALA A 363 -41.94 -26.81 38.12
N GLY A 364 -41.65 -27.79 37.24
CA GLY A 364 -42.29 -27.94 35.93
C GLY A 364 -41.86 -26.90 34.88
N ASN A 365 -40.74 -26.20 35.09
CA ASN A 365 -40.25 -25.17 34.17
C ASN A 365 -39.31 -25.72 33.08
N LEU A 366 -38.70 -26.88 33.32
CA LEU A 366 -37.81 -27.61 32.42
C LEU A 366 -38.15 -29.11 32.45
N ASP A 367 -37.68 -29.82 31.43
CA ASP A 367 -37.62 -31.28 31.41
C ASP A 367 -36.17 -31.80 31.50
N GLU A 368 -36.00 -33.12 31.64
CA GLU A 368 -34.68 -33.75 31.72
C GLU A 368 -33.84 -33.56 30.45
N GLU A 369 -34.48 -33.44 29.27
CA GLU A 369 -33.78 -33.20 28.02
C GLU A 369 -33.21 -31.79 27.96
N ASP A 370 -33.96 -30.78 28.43
CA ASP A 370 -33.46 -29.42 28.57
C ASP A 370 -32.25 -29.39 29.51
N LYS A 371 -32.35 -30.00 30.70
CA LYS A 371 -31.25 -30.04 31.68
C LYS A 371 -30.02 -30.70 31.07
N LYS A 372 -30.17 -31.87 30.46
CA LYS A 372 -29.08 -32.59 29.80
C LYS A 372 -28.43 -31.71 28.73
N PHE A 373 -29.22 -31.05 27.89
CA PHE A 373 -28.70 -30.15 26.87
C PHE A 373 -27.90 -28.98 27.46
N VAL A 374 -28.37 -28.34 28.54
CA VAL A 374 -27.63 -27.25 29.21
C VAL A 374 -26.30 -27.76 29.77
N VAL A 375 -26.31 -28.89 30.47
CA VAL A 375 -25.10 -29.48 31.08
C VAL A 375 -24.10 -29.88 29.99
N ASP A 376 -24.52 -30.69 29.01
CA ASP A 376 -23.66 -31.16 27.93
C ASP A 376 -23.05 -30.00 27.13
N LEU A 377 -23.84 -28.94 26.85
CA LEU A 377 -23.35 -27.75 26.15
C LEU A 377 -22.30 -26.99 26.96
N LEU A 378 -22.46 -26.87 28.28
CA LEU A 378 -21.54 -26.11 29.12
C LEU A 378 -20.28 -26.91 29.47
N GLU A 379 -20.38 -28.22 29.73
CA GLU A 379 -19.23 -29.11 29.97
C GLU A 379 -18.33 -29.22 28.73
N SER A 380 -18.94 -29.24 27.55
CA SER A 380 -18.17 -29.25 26.28
C SER A 380 -17.60 -27.88 25.89
N GLY A 381 -17.91 -26.81 26.64
CA GLY A 381 -17.53 -25.45 26.27
C GLY A 381 -18.19 -24.97 24.97
N GLY A 382 -19.38 -25.51 24.66
CA GLY A 382 -20.14 -25.20 23.45
C GLY A 382 -20.72 -23.78 23.45
N ASP A 383 -21.19 -23.35 22.27
CA ASP A 383 -21.74 -22.01 22.07
C ASP A 383 -23.00 -21.78 22.91
N GLN A 384 -22.89 -20.96 23.96
CA GLN A 384 -24.01 -20.63 24.85
C GLN A 384 -25.20 -19.97 24.14
N GLN A 385 -25.04 -19.46 22.90
CA GLN A 385 -26.20 -19.02 22.10
C GLN A 385 -27.15 -20.15 21.73
N MET A 386 -26.66 -21.40 21.68
CA MET A 386 -27.48 -22.59 21.48
C MET A 386 -28.53 -22.72 22.59
N LEU A 387 -28.23 -22.26 23.81
CA LEU A 387 -29.24 -22.15 24.89
C LEU A 387 -30.46 -21.35 24.44
N GLY A 388 -30.25 -20.23 23.77
CA GLY A 388 -31.35 -19.39 23.30
C GLY A 388 -32.15 -19.99 22.16
N ARG A 389 -31.48 -20.68 21.23
CA ARG A 389 -32.14 -21.33 20.08
C ARG A 389 -32.97 -22.55 20.50
N THR A 390 -32.42 -23.36 21.41
CA THR A 390 -33.02 -24.62 21.87
C THR A 390 -34.08 -24.35 22.94
N LEU A 391 -33.74 -23.64 24.02
CA LEU A 391 -34.64 -23.45 25.15
C LEU A 391 -35.73 -22.40 24.88
N ARG A 392 -35.51 -21.46 23.96
CA ARG A 392 -36.46 -20.40 23.57
C ARG A 392 -37.07 -19.70 24.79
N ALA A 393 -38.37 -19.89 25.05
CA ALA A 393 -39.09 -19.30 26.17
C ALA A 393 -38.59 -19.83 27.54
N LYS A 394 -38.12 -21.09 27.60
CA LYS A 394 -37.58 -21.71 28.82
C LYS A 394 -36.26 -21.08 29.27
N LEU A 395 -35.54 -20.40 28.35
CA LEU A 395 -34.28 -19.69 28.66
C LEU A 395 -34.44 -18.67 29.80
N ARG A 396 -35.64 -18.08 29.96
CA ARG A 396 -35.90 -17.11 31.03
C ARG A 396 -35.71 -17.70 32.44
N PHE A 397 -35.85 -19.01 32.60
CA PHE A 397 -35.63 -19.72 33.86
C PHE A 397 -34.18 -20.16 34.05
N VAL A 398 -33.51 -20.54 32.96
CA VAL A 398 -32.11 -21.00 32.97
C VAL A 398 -31.13 -19.84 33.19
N LYS A 399 -31.37 -18.66 32.60
CA LYS A 399 -30.47 -17.50 32.72
C LYS A 399 -30.14 -17.09 34.16
N PRO A 400 -31.12 -16.95 35.07
CA PRO A 400 -30.83 -16.64 36.48
C PRO A 400 -29.96 -17.70 37.16
N VAL A 401 -30.18 -18.98 36.85
CA VAL A 401 -29.38 -20.09 37.41
C VAL A 401 -27.93 -20.01 36.93
N LEU A 402 -27.71 -19.77 35.63
CA LEU A 402 -26.36 -19.58 35.08
C LEU A 402 -25.64 -18.41 35.75
N ALA A 403 -26.32 -17.29 35.97
CA ALA A 403 -25.72 -16.13 36.64
C ALA A 403 -25.35 -16.39 38.11
N GLN A 404 -26.09 -17.27 38.81
CA GLN A 404 -25.81 -17.64 40.20
C GLN A 404 -24.66 -18.65 40.34
N THR A 405 -24.35 -19.38 39.28
CA THR A 405 -23.40 -20.48 39.27
C THR A 405 -22.13 -20.17 38.49
N GLU A 406 -22.09 -19.02 37.82
CA GLU A 406 -20.89 -18.48 37.17
C GLU A 406 -19.79 -18.23 38.22
N GLN A 407 -18.66 -18.91 38.07
CA GLN A 407 -17.49 -18.68 38.89
C GLN A 407 -16.79 -17.39 38.43
N LYS A 408 -16.46 -16.52 39.39
CA LYS A 408 -15.87 -15.20 39.14
C LYS A 408 -14.40 -15.28 38.78
#